data_AF-A0A357C205-F1
#
_entry.id   AF-A0A357C205-F1
#
_cell.length_a   1.000
_cell.length_b   1.000
_cell.length_c   1.000
_cell.angle_alpha   90.00
_cell.angle_beta   90.00
_cell.angle_gamma   90.00
#
_symmetry.space_group_name_H-M   'P 1'
#
loop_
_entity.id
_entity.type
_entity.pdbx_description
1 polymer ?
#
loop_
_entity_poly.entity_id
_entity_poly.type
_entity_poly.pdbx_seq_one_letter_code
_entity_poly.pdbx_strand_id
1 'polypeptide(L)' 'MKELTEEQIKRQDSVDNAIYQLIREINPADKEIAWDIEMIGEIRDVVGEWMVERLKITDEQKFYPGLEE' A
#
# COMPACT_ATOMS: atom_id res chain seq x y z
N MET A 1 3.75 -24.10 3.84
CA MET A 1 2.97 -22.85 3.87
C MET A 1 3.13 -22.20 2.51
N LYS A 2 2.07 -21.60 1.94
CA LYS A 2 2.25 -20.73 0.79
C LYS A 2 3.01 -19.49 1.27
N GLU A 3 4.01 -19.06 0.52
CA GLU A 3 4.81 -17.85 0.79
C GLU A 3 4.71 -16.94 -0.43
N LEU A 4 4.81 -15.63 -0.21
CA LEU A 4 4.86 -14.67 -1.30
C LEU A 4 6.18 -14.82 -2.06
N THR A 5 6.12 -14.61 -3.37
CA THR A 5 7.34 -14.52 -4.18
C THR A 5 8.10 -13.23 -3.85
N GLU A 6 9.40 -13.19 -4.15
CA GLU A 6 10.19 -11.97 -4.01
C GLU A 6 9.60 -10.79 -4.80
N GLU A 7 8.99 -11.05 -5.95
CA GLU A 7 8.34 -10.02 -6.76
C GLU A 7 7.08 -9.48 -6.08
N GLN A 8 6.27 -10.35 -5.48
CA GLN A 8 5.11 -9.94 -4.70
C GLN A 8 5.50 -9.11 -3.48
N ILE A 9 6.56 -9.52 -2.75
CA ILE A 9 7.10 -8.75 -1.61
C ILE A 9 7.59 -7.38 -2.10
N LYS A 10 8.37 -7.32 -3.18
CA LYS A 10 8.80 -6.03 -3.77
C LYS A 10 7.63 -5.15 -4.18
N ARG A 11 6.53 -5.75 -4.65
CA ARG A 11 5.31 -5.02 -4.99
C ARG A 11 4.64 -4.44 -3.74
N GLN A 12 4.50 -5.23 -2.67
CA GLN A 12 4.01 -4.74 -1.38
C GLN A 12 4.85 -3.58 -0.86
N ASP A 13 6.18 -3.76 -0.81
CA ASP A 13 7.12 -2.71 -0.39
C ASP A 13 6.97 -1.45 -1.24
N SER A 14 6.80 -1.60 -2.56
CA SER A 14 6.61 -0.47 -3.47
C SER A 14 5.34 0.31 -3.16
N VAL A 15 4.24 -0.36 -2.79
CA VAL A 15 2.98 0.29 -2.45
C VAL A 15 3.09 0.98 -1.10
N ASP A 16 3.58 0.29 -0.07
CA ASP A 16 3.72 0.85 1.27
C ASP A 16 4.64 2.07 1.28
N ASN A 17 5.75 2.02 0.52
CA ASN A 17 6.63 3.18 0.33
C ASN A 17 5.93 4.34 -0.38
N ALA A 18 5.10 4.08 -1.40
CA ALA A 18 4.38 5.13 -2.12
C ALA A 18 3.32 5.80 -1.22
N ILE A 19 2.63 5.02 -0.39
CA ILE A 19 1.68 5.54 0.60
C ILE A 19 2.41 6.38 1.65
N TYR A 20 3.51 5.88 2.20
CA TYR A 20 4.31 6.63 3.15
C TYR A 20 4.84 7.95 2.56
N GLN A 21 5.25 7.90 1.30
CA GLN A 21 5.68 9.09 0.58
C GLN A 21 4.54 10.10 0.47
N LEU A 22 3.35 9.66 0.04
CA LEU A 22 2.18 10.52 -0.11
C LEU A 22 1.88 11.27 1.20
N ILE A 23 1.89 10.54 2.33
CA ILE A 23 1.68 11.10 3.67
C ILE A 23 2.69 12.21 3.96
N ARG A 24 3.97 12.01 3.63
CA ARG A 24 5.02 13.00 3.83
C ARG A 24 4.86 14.22 2.93
N GLU A 25 4.45 14.04 1.68
CA GLU A 25 4.24 15.15 0.73
C GLU A 25 3.08 16.06 1.11
N ILE A 26 1.99 15.48 1.61
CA ILE A 26 0.80 16.25 1.99
C ILE A 26 0.88 16.82 3.40
N ASN A 27 1.86 16.41 4.21
CA ASN A 27 2.03 16.87 5.58
C ASN A 27 2.38 18.37 5.61
N PRO A 28 1.50 19.24 6.13
CA PRO A 28 1.75 20.68 6.18
C PRO A 28 2.61 21.08 7.39
N ALA A 29 2.89 20.14 8.31
CA ALA A 29 3.66 20.42 9.51
C ALA A 29 5.16 20.29 9.22
N ASP A 30 5.96 21.14 9.87
CA ASP A 30 7.43 21.04 9.92
C ASP A 30 7.87 19.95 10.92
N LYS A 31 7.26 18.76 10.80
CA LYS A 31 7.54 17.59 11.65
C LYS A 31 7.65 16.36 10.79
N GLU A 32 8.66 15.56 11.08
CA GLU A 32 8.82 14.24 10.46
C GLU A 32 7.78 13.26 11.00
N ILE A 33 7.18 12.48 10.10
CA ILE A 33 6.29 11.38 10.42
C ILE A 33 7.15 10.12 10.39
N ALA A 34 7.11 9.30 11.44
CA ALA A 34 7.84 8.05 11.49
C ALA A 34 7.15 6.98 10.60
N TRP A 35 7.92 6.00 10.14
CA TRP A 35 7.35 4.83 9.48
C TRP A 35 6.48 4.04 10.46
N ASP A 36 5.21 3.89 10.13
CA ASP A 36 4.22 3.11 10.88
C ASP A 36 3.43 2.25 9.90
N ILE A 37 3.66 0.93 9.94
CA ILE A 37 3.08 -0.01 8.98
C ILE A 37 1.56 -0.17 9.15
N GLU A 38 1.03 0.03 10.35
CA GLU A 38 -0.41 -0.06 10.60
C GLU A 38 -1.11 1.16 9.98
N MET A 39 -0.58 2.37 10.23
CA MET A 39 -1.06 3.60 9.60
C MET A 39 -0.95 3.56 8.07
N ILE A 40 0.19 3.08 7.55
CA ILE A 40 0.37 2.90 6.09
C ILE A 40 -0.65 1.91 5.55
N GLY A 41 -0.92 0.82 6.27
CA GLY A 41 -1.93 -0.17 5.91
C GLY A 41 -3.34 0.42 5.85
N GLU A 42 -3.75 1.20 6.84
CA GLU A 42 -5.07 1.87 6.85
C GLU A 42 -5.27 2.78 5.64
N ILE A 43 -4.24 3.55 5.27
CA ILE A 43 -4.32 4.46 4.11
C ILE A 43 -4.26 3.67 2.80
N ARG A 44 -3.41 2.63 2.73
CA ARG A 44 -3.34 1.72 1.59
C ARG A 44 -4.71 1.10 1.31
N ASP A 45 -5.44 0.68 2.32
CA ASP A 45 -6.74 0.03 2.16
C ASP A 45 -7.77 1.01 1.56
N VAL A 46 -7.77 2.29 2.00
CA VAL A 46 -8.61 3.34 1.39
C VAL A 46 -8.24 3.58 -0.07
N VAL A 47 -6.94 3.66 -0.39
CA VAL A 47 -6.47 3.82 -1.78
C VAL A 47 -6.85 2.60 -2.62
N GLY A 48 -6.71 1.39 -2.06
CA GLY A 48 -7.08 0.12 -2.66
C GLY A 48 -8.55 0.07 -3.03
N GLU A 49 -9.45 0.50 -2.13
CA GLU A 49 -10.89 0.59 -2.40
C GLU A 49 -11.17 1.47 -3.64
N TRP A 50 -10.49 2.61 -3.76
CA TRP A 50 -10.66 3.46 -4.93
C TRP A 50 -10.12 2.82 -6.22
N MET A 51 -8.93 2.22 -6.18
CA MET A 51 -8.28 1.67 -7.37
C MET A 51 -8.92 0.37 -7.86
N VAL A 52 -9.29 -0.51 -6.94
CA VAL A 52 -9.83 -1.85 -7.22
C VAL A 52 -11.34 -1.81 -7.39
N GLU A 53 -12.08 -1.32 -6.39
CA GLU A 53 -13.54 -1.46 -6.36
C GLU A 53 -14.26 -0.35 -7.12
N ARG A 54 -13.84 0.90 -6.92
CA ARG A 54 -14.54 2.07 -7.46
C ARG A 54 -14.14 2.38 -8.89
N LEU A 55 -12.84 2.54 -9.15
CA LEU A 55 -12.31 2.88 -10.47
C LEU A 55 -12.11 1.65 -11.36
N LYS A 56 -11.95 0.45 -10.78
CA LYS A 56 -11.78 -0.82 -11.51
C LYS A 56 -10.63 -0.80 -12.51
N ILE A 57 -9.53 -0.14 -12.15
CA ILE A 57 -8.34 0.00 -13.02
C ILE A 57 -7.29 -1.10 -12.79
N THR A 58 -7.42 -1.84 -11.70
CA THR A 58 -6.55 -2.96 -11.32
C THR A 58 -7.34 -3.94 -10.44
N ASP A 59 -6.78 -5.11 -10.15
CA ASP A 59 -7.29 -6.07 -9.16
C ASP A 59 -6.43 -6.05 -7.88
N GLU A 60 -6.93 -6.69 -6.80
CA GLU A 60 -6.26 -6.76 -5.50
C GLU A 60 -4.86 -7.37 -5.60
N GLN A 61 -4.71 -8.47 -6.36
CA GLN A 61 -3.42 -9.18 -6.47
C GLN A 61 -2.35 -8.35 -7.18
N LYS A 62 -2.72 -7.52 -8.16
CA LYS A 62 -1.80 -6.57 -8.81
C LYS A 62 -1.56 -5.31 -7.97
N PHE A 63 -2.57 -4.87 -7.21
CA PHE A 63 -2.41 -3.72 -6.34
C PHE A 63 -1.50 -4.08 -5.17
N TYR A 64 -1.92 -5.01 -4.32
CA TYR A 64 -1.22 -5.43 -3.12
C TYR A 64 -1.35 -6.96 -2.96
N PRO A 65 -0.42 -7.76 -3.53
CA PRO A 65 -0.56 -9.21 -3.59
C PRO A 65 -0.63 -9.84 -2.20
N GLY A 66 -1.61 -10.73 -1.99
CA GLY A 66 -1.77 -11.51 -0.77
C GLY A 66 -1.59 -13.01 -1.04
N LEU A 67 -1.47 -13.83 0.00
CA LEU A 67 -1.52 -15.28 -0.16
C LEU A 67 -2.92 -15.68 -0.66
N GLU A 68 -3.03 -16.15 -1.90
CA GLU A 68 -4.27 -16.75 -2.40
C GLU A 68 -4.55 -18.03 -1.61
N GLU A 69 -5.75 -18.17 -1.04
CA GLU A 69 -6.21 -19.40 -0.37
C GLU A 69 -6.26 -20.59 -1.34
#